data_AF-A0A7V3DYY4-F1
#
_entry.id   AF-A0A7V3DYY4-F1
#
_cell.length_a   1.000
_cell.length_b   1.000
_cell.length_c   1.000
_cell.angle_alpha   90.00
_cell.angle_beta   90.00
_cell.angle_gamma   90.00
#
_symmetry.space_group_name_H-M   'P 1'
#
loop_
_entity.id
_entity.type
_entity.pdbx_description
1 polymer ?
#
loop_
_entity_poly.entity_id
_entity_poly.type
_entity_poly.pdbx_seq_one_letter_code
_entity_poly.pdbx_strand_id
1 'polypeptide(L)'
;MAFTQDYFPGAHDAKGNFMGGTEAMWLAGHNGKLYAAIGYGQDRPGEDPKPGAQVLRKDAPGAPWQVDHEFEPNCMRVEALIAFAFTTDLRGKPLPKPARLLLASPSELTRTGGTSAVHIRNDATGQWQRSEIPGGNLGARSFGSHVDKTTGAHHIFAGLNRGGIHRGSFDPAAPGGVRWEPTPERTAEAQEGKGRRIYDYSRALCFAECNGDLYMAARITTDEHGQPVDGGLYRHVDGPKPSWERVYRWAIDRDILQSRFLRGLTAAPDPKGGLHQVLIANFEYPGLIVRFDPTQKGDSGSIRMEQELDIKEFFNQAWGTPGARRRGAIAAYNRFLPVADPASGEPLWLCGAWVERPGSPNPPNNGSCYLIRHRDGHYDWGYIYDFEHPVAAGRKLTGCRDIEPSPFPGEQGRVYYFCGYDGGAGPSHNTAWIYRAEMPEPLTKDNRERKTP
;
A
#
# COMPACT_ATOMS: atom_id res chain seq x y z
N MET A 1 17.71 8.67 8.46
CA MET A 1 17.89 8.90 7.02
C MET A 1 17.93 10.41 6.78
N ALA A 2 18.68 10.87 5.78
CA ALA A 2 18.58 12.25 5.29
C ALA A 2 17.54 12.30 4.17
N PHE A 3 16.62 13.27 4.23
CA PHE A 3 15.50 13.40 3.30
C PHE A 3 15.64 14.62 2.40
N THR A 4 15.31 14.45 1.13
CA THR A 4 15.23 15.52 0.14
C THR A 4 13.90 15.41 -0.60
N GLN A 5 13.20 16.53 -0.76
CA GLN A 5 11.97 16.53 -1.56
C GLN A 5 12.31 16.21 -3.02
N ASP A 6 11.65 15.19 -3.59
CA ASP A 6 11.95 14.69 -4.94
C ASP A 6 10.83 14.98 -5.95
N TYR A 7 9.58 15.12 -5.48
CA TYR A 7 8.44 15.51 -6.30
C TYR A 7 7.81 16.82 -5.82
N PHE A 8 7.53 17.71 -6.77
CA PHE A 8 6.92 19.01 -6.56
C PHE A 8 5.61 19.06 -7.37
N PRO A 9 4.44 18.83 -6.75
CA PRO A 9 3.16 18.84 -7.46
C PRO A 9 2.81 20.25 -7.96
N GLY A 10 2.11 20.32 -9.10
CA GLY A 10 1.77 21.56 -9.80
C GLY A 10 2.77 21.95 -10.89
N ALA A 11 3.80 21.13 -11.12
CA ALA A 11 4.78 21.33 -12.17
C ALA A 11 4.30 20.77 -13.52
N HIS A 12 5.05 21.08 -14.59
CA HIS A 12 4.87 20.44 -15.89
C HIS A 12 6.10 19.62 -16.25
N ASP A 13 5.90 18.51 -16.95
CA ASP A 13 7.02 17.73 -17.49
C ASP A 13 7.61 18.40 -18.74
N ALA A 14 8.69 17.84 -19.28
CA ALA A 14 9.37 18.38 -20.46
C ALA A 14 8.51 18.40 -21.75
N LYS A 15 7.38 17.68 -21.77
CA LYS A 15 6.40 17.67 -22.88
C LYS A 15 5.24 18.63 -22.62
N GLY A 16 5.23 19.34 -21.49
CA GLY A 16 4.17 20.24 -21.11
C GLY A 16 2.95 19.54 -20.50
N ASN A 17 3.06 18.28 -20.06
CA ASN A 17 1.97 17.63 -19.33
C ASN A 17 1.97 18.10 -17.88
N PHE A 18 0.80 18.43 -17.34
CA PHE A 18 0.64 18.83 -15.94
C PHE A 18 0.84 17.65 -15.00
N MET A 19 1.68 17.84 -13.99
CA MET A 19 1.98 16.89 -12.91
C MET A 19 1.52 17.51 -11.58
N GLY A 20 0.26 17.27 -11.23
CA GLY A 20 -0.36 17.73 -10.00
C GLY A 20 -0.63 16.60 -9.02
N GLY A 21 -1.84 16.63 -8.47
CA GLY A 21 -2.38 15.55 -7.65
C GLY A 21 -2.48 15.89 -6.16
N THR A 22 -3.46 15.28 -5.52
CA THR A 22 -3.71 15.42 -4.09
C THR A 22 -3.03 14.34 -3.28
N GLU A 23 -2.85 13.14 -3.83
CA GLU A 23 -2.29 11.98 -3.12
C GLU A 23 -1.27 11.24 -4.00
N ALA A 24 -0.10 10.91 -3.47
CA ALA A 24 0.78 9.89 -4.02
C ALA A 24 0.54 8.58 -3.27
N MET A 25 -0.13 7.64 -3.94
CA MET A 25 -0.79 6.49 -3.32
C MET A 25 0.12 5.27 -3.20
N TRP A 26 0.98 5.04 -4.19
CA TRP A 26 1.84 3.87 -4.32
C TRP A 26 3.12 4.24 -5.05
N LEU A 27 4.20 3.52 -4.75
CA LEU A 27 5.44 3.53 -5.49
C LEU A 27 5.75 2.11 -6.01
N ALA A 28 6.39 2.01 -7.16
CA ALA A 28 6.85 0.74 -7.70
C ALA A 28 8.15 0.89 -8.48
N GLY A 29 9.17 0.10 -8.12
CA GLY A 29 10.35 -0.11 -8.92
C GLY A 29 10.09 -1.12 -10.05
N HIS A 30 10.29 -0.70 -11.30
CA HIS A 30 10.09 -1.57 -12.46
C HIS A 30 11.10 -1.29 -13.57
N ASN A 31 11.86 -2.32 -13.94
CA ASN A 31 12.86 -2.27 -15.01
C ASN A 31 13.83 -1.07 -14.91
N GLY A 32 14.38 -0.84 -13.71
CA GLY A 32 15.36 0.23 -13.45
C GLY A 32 14.76 1.64 -13.38
N LYS A 33 13.44 1.76 -13.34
CA LYS A 33 12.70 3.02 -13.24
C LYS A 33 11.77 3.01 -12.04
N LEU A 34 11.48 4.19 -11.50
CA LEU A 34 10.52 4.36 -10.41
C LEU A 34 9.21 4.91 -10.95
N TYR A 35 8.10 4.36 -10.50
CA TYR A 35 6.75 4.78 -10.88
C TYR A 35 5.96 5.20 -9.64
N ALA A 36 5.11 6.22 -9.79
CA ALA A 36 4.25 6.72 -8.73
C ALA A 36 2.79 6.77 -9.18
N ALA A 37 1.90 6.25 -8.34
CA ALA A 37 0.45 6.27 -8.53
C ALA A 37 -0.13 7.55 -7.94
N ILE A 38 -0.69 8.44 -8.76
CA ILE A 38 -1.20 9.74 -8.33
C ILE A 38 -2.73 9.76 -8.35
N GLY A 39 -3.32 10.36 -7.32
CA GLY A 39 -4.75 10.64 -7.20
C GLY A 39 -5.06 12.12 -7.11
N TYR A 40 -6.29 12.45 -7.50
CA TYR A 40 -6.91 13.78 -7.51
C TYR A 40 -8.23 13.75 -6.70
N GLY A 41 -8.28 12.89 -5.68
CA GLY A 41 -9.41 12.84 -4.75
C GLY A 41 -9.55 14.14 -3.98
N GLN A 42 -10.77 14.67 -3.87
CA GLN A 42 -11.09 15.95 -3.21
C GLN A 42 -10.35 17.18 -3.78
N ASP A 43 -9.85 17.07 -5.02
CA ASP A 43 -9.07 18.12 -5.65
C ASP A 43 -9.89 19.39 -5.93
N ARG A 44 -9.32 20.54 -5.57
CA ARG A 44 -9.86 21.89 -5.83
C ARG A 44 -8.82 22.70 -6.60
N PRO A 45 -8.73 22.50 -7.93
CA PRO A 45 -7.60 23.01 -8.69
C PRO A 45 -7.60 24.52 -8.94
N GLY A 46 -8.73 25.20 -8.71
CA GLY A 46 -8.88 26.58 -9.15
C GLY A 46 -8.71 26.64 -10.66
N GLU A 47 -7.67 27.33 -11.13
CA GLU A 47 -7.34 27.47 -12.55
C GLU A 47 -6.35 26.41 -13.07
N ASP A 48 -5.79 25.57 -12.20
CA ASP A 48 -4.86 24.51 -12.62
C ASP A 48 -5.58 23.43 -13.46
N PRO A 49 -4.87 22.75 -14.38
CA PRO A 49 -5.42 21.62 -15.12
C PRO A 49 -5.90 20.49 -14.21
N LYS A 50 -6.95 19.78 -14.64
CA LYS A 50 -7.49 18.59 -13.95
C LYS A 50 -7.40 17.35 -14.83
N PRO A 51 -6.20 16.77 -15.01
CA PRO A 51 -5.99 15.62 -15.88
C PRO A 51 -6.69 14.34 -15.39
N GLY A 52 -7.01 14.26 -14.09
CA GLY A 52 -7.45 13.02 -13.46
C GLY A 52 -6.28 12.18 -12.97
N ALA A 53 -6.54 10.96 -12.50
CA ALA A 53 -5.50 10.07 -11.99
C ALA A 53 -4.35 9.86 -13.00
N GLN A 54 -3.13 9.70 -12.51
CA GLN A 54 -1.92 9.57 -13.35
C GLN A 54 -0.97 8.50 -12.80
N VAL A 55 -0.18 7.90 -13.69
CA VAL A 55 1.09 7.23 -13.34
C VAL A 55 2.23 8.14 -13.76
N LEU A 56 3.05 8.56 -12.79
CA LEU A 56 4.30 9.29 -13.05
C LEU A 56 5.47 8.31 -13.09
N ARG A 57 6.53 8.69 -13.82
CA ARG A 57 7.75 7.90 -13.95
C ARG A 57 9.00 8.77 -13.76
N LYS A 58 10.00 8.20 -13.10
CA LYS A 58 11.34 8.74 -12.96
C LYS A 58 12.35 7.75 -13.52
N ASP A 59 13.20 8.24 -14.43
CA ASP A 59 14.07 7.40 -15.26
C ASP A 59 15.48 7.16 -14.67
N ALA A 60 15.93 8.04 -13.76
CA ALA A 60 17.21 7.98 -13.06
C ALA A 60 17.12 8.82 -11.76
N PRO A 61 18.05 8.68 -10.80
CA PRO A 61 17.98 9.40 -9.51
C PRO A 61 17.86 10.93 -9.66
N GLY A 62 18.62 11.52 -10.58
CA GLY A 62 18.59 12.96 -10.86
C GLY A 62 17.64 13.38 -11.99
N ALA A 63 16.92 12.44 -12.62
CA ALA A 63 16.00 12.78 -13.70
C ALA A 63 14.72 13.43 -13.16
N PRO A 64 14.11 14.35 -13.91
CA PRO A 64 12.79 14.87 -13.55
C PRO A 64 11.74 13.77 -13.61
N TRP A 65 10.68 13.94 -12.82
CA TRP A 65 9.44 13.18 -13.01
C TRP A 65 8.77 13.57 -14.32
N GLN A 66 8.06 12.63 -14.94
CA GLN A 66 7.26 12.85 -16.13
C GLN A 66 5.98 12.02 -16.09
N VAL A 67 4.94 12.45 -16.82
CA VAL A 67 3.72 11.65 -16.97
C VAL A 67 4.02 10.45 -17.87
N ASP A 68 3.84 9.23 -17.36
CA ASP A 68 3.92 8.00 -18.16
C ASP A 68 2.54 7.58 -18.65
N HIS A 69 1.50 7.83 -17.85
CA HIS A 69 0.11 7.63 -18.26
C HIS A 69 -0.86 8.56 -17.53
N GLU A 70 -1.83 9.06 -18.28
CA GLU A 70 -2.98 9.82 -17.78
C GLU A 70 -4.24 9.00 -18.03
N PHE A 71 -5.03 8.75 -16.98
CA PHE A 71 -6.29 8.03 -17.09
C PHE A 71 -7.43 8.98 -17.47
N GLU A 72 -8.60 8.43 -17.82
CA GLU A 72 -9.79 9.23 -18.09
C GLU A 72 -10.07 10.23 -16.93
N PRO A 73 -10.51 11.48 -17.19
CA PRO A 73 -10.67 12.51 -16.15
C PRO A 73 -11.63 12.16 -15.00
N ASN A 74 -12.52 11.18 -15.21
CA ASN A 74 -13.43 10.62 -14.19
C ASN A 74 -12.73 9.66 -13.21
N CYS A 75 -11.47 9.29 -13.46
CA CYS A 75 -10.66 8.45 -12.60
C CYS A 75 -10.13 9.29 -11.43
N MET A 76 -10.64 9.03 -10.23
CA MET A 76 -10.29 9.84 -9.05
C MET A 76 -8.85 9.63 -8.61
N ARG A 77 -8.41 8.38 -8.58
CA ARG A 77 -7.08 7.95 -8.12
C ARG A 77 -6.67 6.65 -8.77
N VAL A 78 -5.36 6.43 -8.89
CA VAL A 78 -4.80 5.09 -9.07
C VAL A 78 -4.84 4.37 -7.71
N GLU A 79 -5.79 3.45 -7.55
CA GLU A 79 -6.08 2.77 -6.29
C GLU A 79 -5.03 1.71 -5.93
N ALA A 80 -4.37 1.14 -6.92
CA ALA A 80 -3.31 0.16 -6.77
C ALA A 80 -2.29 0.26 -7.92
N LEU A 81 -1.01 0.11 -7.60
CA LEU A 81 0.11 -0.01 -8.54
C LEU A 81 1.04 -1.12 -8.03
N ILE A 82 1.41 -2.05 -8.89
CA ILE A 82 2.30 -3.16 -8.52
C ILE A 82 3.21 -3.55 -9.69
N ALA A 83 4.49 -3.79 -9.38
CA ALA A 83 5.39 -4.52 -10.24
C ALA A 83 5.57 -5.93 -9.68
N PHE A 84 5.27 -6.96 -10.48
CA PHE A 84 5.46 -8.36 -10.05
C PHE A 84 5.87 -9.23 -11.24
N ALA A 85 6.35 -10.45 -10.97
CA ALA A 85 6.74 -11.39 -12.00
C ALA A 85 6.07 -12.75 -11.83
N PHE A 86 5.38 -13.22 -12.87
CA PHE A 86 4.93 -14.60 -12.94
C PHE A 86 6.11 -15.53 -13.15
N THR A 87 6.05 -16.72 -12.56
CA THR A 87 7.08 -17.76 -12.65
C THR A 87 6.59 -19.02 -13.34
N THR A 88 5.29 -19.29 -13.30
CA THR A 88 4.62 -20.39 -14.00
C THR A 88 3.39 -19.88 -14.76
N ASP A 89 2.93 -20.63 -15.75
CA ASP A 89 1.68 -20.35 -16.48
C ASP A 89 0.43 -20.90 -15.75
N LEU A 90 -0.75 -20.77 -16.39
CA LEU A 90 -2.02 -21.25 -15.82
C LEU A 90 -2.07 -22.77 -15.54
N ARG A 91 -1.18 -23.55 -16.17
CA ARG A 91 -1.08 -25.00 -16.00
C ARG A 91 0.01 -25.40 -15.01
N GLY A 92 0.61 -24.43 -14.34
CA GLY A 92 1.73 -24.62 -13.43
C GLY A 92 3.05 -24.95 -14.12
N LYS A 93 3.15 -24.77 -15.44
CA LYS A 93 4.40 -24.99 -16.16
C LYS A 93 5.34 -23.80 -15.93
N PRO A 94 6.62 -24.02 -15.56
CA PRO A 94 7.60 -22.95 -15.44
C PRO A 94 7.75 -22.15 -16.73
N LEU A 95 7.78 -20.83 -16.60
CA LEU A 95 8.11 -19.94 -17.69
C LEU A 95 9.63 -19.97 -17.96
N PRO A 96 10.09 -19.86 -19.22
CA PRO A 96 11.54 -19.83 -19.52
C PRO A 96 12.29 -18.70 -18.80
N LYS A 97 11.59 -17.59 -18.55
CA LYS A 97 12.02 -16.47 -17.71
C LYS A 97 10.81 -15.93 -16.97
N PRO A 98 10.96 -15.38 -15.75
CA PRO A 98 9.85 -14.72 -15.08
C PRO A 98 9.28 -13.59 -15.95
N ALA A 99 7.95 -13.56 -16.10
CA ALA A 99 7.26 -12.53 -16.85
C ALA A 99 6.93 -11.36 -15.92
N ARG A 100 7.81 -10.35 -15.90
CA ARG A 100 7.65 -9.14 -15.07
C ARG A 100 6.70 -8.15 -15.74
N LEU A 101 5.68 -7.70 -15.02
CA LEU A 101 4.66 -6.75 -15.47
C LEU A 101 4.51 -5.62 -14.45
N LEU A 102 4.14 -4.43 -14.95
CA LEU A 102 3.70 -3.29 -14.14
C LEU A 102 2.21 -3.04 -14.38
N LEU A 103 1.41 -3.07 -13.31
CA LEU A 103 -0.04 -2.98 -13.36
C LEU A 103 -0.53 -1.82 -12.52
N ALA A 104 -1.51 -1.08 -13.04
CA ALA A 104 -2.18 0.01 -12.34
C ALA A 104 -3.70 -0.16 -12.44
N SER A 105 -4.41 0.15 -11.37
CA SER A 105 -5.88 0.11 -11.34
C SER A 105 -6.44 1.47 -10.93
N PRO A 106 -7.05 2.23 -11.86
CA PRO A 106 -7.71 3.48 -11.53
C PRO A 106 -9.10 3.28 -10.92
N SER A 107 -9.59 4.31 -10.22
CA SER A 107 -10.95 4.37 -9.67
C SER A 107 -11.93 5.02 -10.64
N GLU A 108 -12.55 4.19 -11.47
CA GLU A 108 -13.53 4.65 -12.46
C GLU A 108 -14.88 4.92 -11.79
N LEU A 109 -15.18 6.19 -11.51
CA LEU A 109 -16.38 6.59 -10.74
C LEU A 109 -17.68 6.51 -11.52
N THR A 110 -17.64 6.75 -12.83
CA THR A 110 -18.85 6.98 -13.64
C THR A 110 -19.16 5.87 -14.64
N ARG A 111 -18.31 4.84 -14.77
CA ARG A 111 -18.57 3.74 -15.70
C ARG A 111 -19.66 2.84 -15.13
N THR A 112 -20.77 2.72 -15.86
CA THR A 112 -21.95 1.89 -15.52
C THR A 112 -21.79 0.43 -15.95
N GLY A 113 -20.57 -0.02 -16.26
CA GLY A 113 -20.30 -1.22 -17.07
C GLY A 113 -20.13 -2.55 -16.36
N GLY A 114 -20.16 -2.62 -15.02
CA GLY A 114 -20.01 -3.90 -14.31
C GLY A 114 -18.64 -4.56 -14.49
N THR A 115 -17.64 -3.83 -15.00
CA THR A 115 -16.23 -4.24 -15.05
C THR A 115 -15.32 -3.27 -14.27
N SER A 116 -14.23 -3.82 -13.72
CA SER A 116 -13.13 -3.04 -13.14
C SER A 116 -11.94 -3.05 -14.09
N ALA A 117 -11.36 -1.88 -14.34
CA ALA A 117 -10.19 -1.74 -15.19
C ALA A 117 -8.89 -2.06 -14.45
N VAL A 118 -8.01 -2.81 -15.11
CA VAL A 118 -6.59 -2.90 -14.77
C VAL A 118 -5.82 -2.58 -16.04
N HIS A 119 -4.88 -1.65 -15.95
CA HIS A 119 -4.01 -1.28 -17.05
C HIS A 119 -2.64 -1.91 -16.83
N ILE A 120 -2.12 -2.58 -17.85
CA ILE A 120 -0.81 -3.21 -17.82
C ILE A 120 0.12 -2.50 -18.80
N ARG A 121 1.30 -2.10 -18.31
CA ARG A 121 2.28 -1.39 -19.11
C ARG A 121 2.98 -2.33 -20.10
N ASN A 122 3.03 -1.93 -21.37
CA ASN A 122 3.90 -2.54 -22.37
C ASN A 122 5.26 -1.83 -22.34
N ASP A 123 6.29 -2.51 -21.86
CA ASP A 123 7.61 -1.91 -21.70
C ASP A 123 8.33 -1.57 -22.99
N ALA A 124 8.02 -2.27 -24.08
CA ALA A 124 8.64 -2.02 -25.38
C ALA A 124 8.13 -0.73 -26.03
N THR A 125 6.85 -0.40 -25.84
CA THR A 125 6.22 0.78 -26.48
C THR A 125 6.00 1.94 -25.52
N GLY A 126 6.04 1.65 -24.21
CA GLY A 126 5.64 2.58 -23.16
C GLY A 126 4.15 2.85 -23.06
N GLN A 127 3.31 2.12 -23.80
CA GLN A 127 1.86 2.26 -23.77
C GLN A 127 1.24 1.39 -22.68
N TRP A 128 0.08 1.81 -22.17
CA TRP A 128 -0.68 1.07 -21.18
C TRP A 128 -1.88 0.38 -21.85
N GLN A 129 -1.95 -0.94 -21.72
CA GLN A 129 -3.02 -1.75 -22.26
C GLN A 129 -4.10 -1.94 -21.20
N ARG A 130 -5.33 -1.49 -21.51
CA ARG A 130 -6.50 -1.79 -20.69
C ARG A 130 -6.82 -3.28 -20.74
N SER A 131 -7.03 -3.86 -19.57
CA SER A 131 -7.57 -5.20 -19.32
C SER A 131 -8.76 -5.07 -18.38
N GLU A 132 -9.81 -5.88 -18.60
CA GLU A 132 -11.05 -5.78 -17.83
C GLU A 132 -11.26 -7.00 -16.96
N ILE A 133 -11.66 -6.74 -15.71
CA ILE A 133 -12.09 -7.76 -14.76
C ILE A 133 -13.63 -7.70 -14.70
N PRO A 134 -14.35 -8.79 -15.04
CA PRO A 134 -15.79 -8.85 -14.88
C PRO A 134 -16.24 -8.65 -13.43
N GLY A 135 -17.43 -8.12 -13.18
CA GLY A 135 -18.01 -8.12 -11.83
C GLY A 135 -17.52 -7.01 -10.89
N GLY A 136 -17.22 -5.82 -11.39
CA GLY A 136 -16.71 -4.71 -10.57
C GLY A 136 -17.14 -3.33 -11.07
N ASN A 137 -17.08 -2.33 -10.19
CA ASN A 137 -17.00 -0.91 -10.55
C ASN A 137 -15.93 -0.30 -9.61
N LEU A 138 -15.32 0.84 -9.98
CA LEU A 138 -14.33 1.59 -9.19
C LEU A 138 -12.92 0.96 -9.14
N GLY A 139 -12.64 -0.14 -9.84
CA GLY A 139 -11.29 -0.73 -9.93
C GLY A 139 -10.89 -1.66 -8.77
N ALA A 140 -9.70 -2.26 -8.91
CA ALA A 140 -9.00 -3.00 -7.87
C ALA A 140 -8.30 -2.06 -6.88
N ARG A 141 -8.44 -2.33 -5.57
CA ARG A 141 -7.76 -1.62 -4.48
C ARG A 141 -6.44 -2.25 -4.08
N SER A 142 -6.32 -3.55 -4.26
CA SER A 142 -5.13 -4.27 -3.88
C SER A 142 -4.85 -5.37 -4.87
N PHE A 143 -3.56 -5.67 -4.99
CA PHE A 143 -3.08 -6.85 -5.69
C PHE A 143 -2.34 -7.75 -4.69
N GLY A 144 -2.41 -9.05 -4.94
CA GLY A 144 -1.59 -10.07 -4.31
C GLY A 144 -1.15 -11.08 -5.36
N SER A 145 -0.19 -11.93 -5.04
CA SER A 145 0.20 -13.04 -5.91
C SER A 145 0.46 -14.28 -5.09
N HIS A 146 0.24 -15.44 -5.68
CA HIS A 146 0.49 -16.72 -5.03
C HIS A 146 0.73 -17.80 -6.08
N VAL A 147 1.66 -18.71 -5.78
CA VAL A 147 1.80 -19.97 -6.50
C VAL A 147 0.93 -21.00 -5.79
N ASP A 148 -0.18 -21.36 -6.41
CA ASP A 148 -1.07 -22.39 -5.88
C ASP A 148 -0.29 -23.70 -5.73
N LYS A 149 -0.20 -24.22 -4.51
CA LYS A 149 0.66 -25.37 -4.18
C LYS A 149 0.14 -26.69 -4.72
N THR A 150 -1.14 -26.73 -5.12
CA THR A 150 -1.79 -27.95 -5.63
C THR A 150 -1.66 -28.04 -7.15
N THR A 151 -1.82 -26.92 -7.85
CA THR A 151 -1.81 -26.84 -9.32
C THR A 151 -0.48 -26.34 -9.89
N GLY A 152 0.34 -25.69 -9.07
CA GLY A 152 1.60 -25.06 -9.46
C GLY A 152 1.43 -23.74 -10.22
N ALA A 153 0.20 -23.29 -10.49
CA ALA A 153 -0.07 -22.08 -11.25
C ALA A 153 0.20 -20.83 -10.41
N HIS A 154 0.96 -19.89 -10.98
CA HIS A 154 1.21 -18.59 -10.37
C HIS A 154 0.08 -17.64 -10.78
N HIS A 155 -0.69 -17.20 -9.79
CA HIS A 155 -1.81 -16.28 -9.96
C HIS A 155 -1.48 -14.90 -9.41
N ILE A 156 -2.00 -13.87 -10.08
CA ILE A 156 -2.24 -12.56 -9.48
C ILE A 156 -3.70 -12.51 -9.01
N PHE A 157 -3.94 -11.89 -7.86
CA PHE A 157 -5.25 -11.65 -7.30
C PHE A 157 -5.54 -10.15 -7.28
N ALA A 158 -6.71 -9.75 -7.76
CA ALA A 158 -7.21 -8.40 -7.73
C ALA A 158 -8.35 -8.30 -6.71
N GLY A 159 -8.11 -7.57 -5.62
CA GLY A 159 -9.11 -7.24 -4.62
C GLY A 159 -9.91 -6.01 -5.04
N LEU A 160 -11.19 -6.18 -5.37
CA LEU A 160 -12.02 -5.11 -5.91
C LEU A 160 -12.57 -4.19 -4.82
N ASN A 161 -12.85 -2.94 -5.20
CA ASN A 161 -13.45 -1.94 -4.31
C ASN A 161 -14.82 -2.33 -3.74
N ARG A 162 -15.58 -3.15 -4.48
CA ARG A 162 -16.85 -3.75 -4.05
C ARG A 162 -16.71 -5.14 -3.43
N GLY A 163 -15.48 -5.56 -3.13
CA GLY A 163 -15.17 -6.72 -2.31
C GLY A 163 -15.03 -8.06 -3.02
N GLY A 164 -15.32 -8.14 -4.32
CA GLY A 164 -14.99 -9.31 -5.13
C GLY A 164 -13.47 -9.54 -5.23
N ILE A 165 -13.05 -10.79 -5.36
CA ILE A 165 -11.67 -11.17 -5.66
C ILE A 165 -11.68 -11.94 -6.98
N HIS A 166 -10.91 -11.46 -7.95
CA HIS A 166 -10.61 -12.19 -9.18
C HIS A 166 -9.15 -12.58 -9.20
N ARG A 167 -8.88 -13.77 -9.74
CA ARG A 167 -7.52 -14.18 -10.07
C ARG A 167 -7.27 -14.07 -11.56
N GLY A 168 -6.01 -13.87 -11.92
CA GLY A 168 -5.53 -13.89 -13.29
C GLY A 168 -4.24 -14.71 -13.40
N SER A 169 -4.01 -15.26 -14.57
CA SER A 169 -2.79 -16.01 -14.89
C SER A 169 -2.06 -15.38 -16.06
N PHE A 170 -0.75 -15.62 -16.13
CA PHE A 170 0.03 -15.19 -17.28
C PHE A 170 -0.46 -15.87 -18.56
N ASP A 171 -0.77 -15.05 -19.55
CA ASP A 171 -1.12 -15.47 -20.89
C ASP A 171 -0.72 -14.37 -21.88
N PRO A 172 0.33 -14.57 -22.69
CA PRO A 172 0.80 -13.55 -23.62
C PRO A 172 -0.21 -13.19 -24.72
N ALA A 173 -1.25 -14.01 -24.93
CA ALA A 173 -2.31 -13.71 -25.88
C ALA A 173 -3.43 -12.83 -25.29
N ALA A 174 -3.52 -12.71 -23.97
CA ALA A 174 -4.50 -11.86 -23.32
C ALA A 174 -4.07 -10.38 -23.33
N PRO A 175 -5.01 -9.41 -23.31
CA PRO A 175 -4.69 -7.99 -23.19
C PRO A 175 -3.74 -7.71 -22.02
N GLY A 176 -2.55 -7.20 -22.33
CA GLY A 176 -1.53 -6.89 -21.32
C GLY A 176 -0.88 -8.12 -20.66
N GLY A 177 -1.09 -9.33 -21.18
CA GLY A 177 -0.42 -10.54 -20.70
C GLY A 177 -1.09 -11.23 -19.51
N VAL A 178 -2.28 -10.79 -19.09
CA VAL A 178 -3.02 -11.37 -17.97
C VAL A 178 -4.40 -11.81 -18.41
N ARG A 179 -4.69 -13.10 -18.28
CA ARG A 179 -6.03 -13.65 -18.47
C ARG A 179 -6.74 -13.72 -17.13
N TRP A 180 -7.76 -12.90 -16.94
CA TRP A 180 -8.61 -12.90 -15.75
C TRP A 180 -9.67 -13.99 -15.83
N GLU A 181 -9.95 -14.63 -14.70
CA GLU A 181 -11.07 -15.55 -14.60
C GLU A 181 -12.40 -14.78 -14.72
N PRO A 182 -13.38 -15.31 -15.49
CA PRO A 182 -14.62 -14.60 -15.77
C PRO A 182 -15.53 -14.51 -14.54
N THR A 183 -15.39 -15.44 -13.59
CA THR A 183 -16.13 -15.45 -12.33
C THR A 183 -15.23 -15.08 -11.17
N PRO A 184 -15.70 -14.28 -10.21
CA PRO A 184 -14.95 -14.03 -8.99
C PRO A 184 -14.72 -15.33 -8.23
N GLU A 185 -13.52 -15.49 -7.68
CA GLU A 185 -13.20 -16.59 -6.76
C GLU A 185 -13.87 -16.38 -5.40
N ARG A 186 -14.02 -15.11 -5.00
CA ARG A 186 -14.81 -14.71 -3.83
C ARG A 186 -15.72 -13.55 -4.20
N THR A 187 -17.00 -13.67 -3.86
CA THR A 187 -17.95 -12.55 -3.89
C THR A 187 -18.15 -12.06 -2.46
N ALA A 188 -18.08 -10.74 -2.25
CA ALA A 188 -18.43 -10.16 -0.95
C ALA A 188 -19.93 -10.20 -0.74
N GLU A 189 -20.38 -10.48 0.48
CA GLU A 189 -21.78 -10.27 0.82
C GLU A 189 -22.06 -8.76 0.79
N ALA A 190 -23.16 -8.37 0.16
CA ALA A 190 -23.62 -7.00 0.09
C ALA A 190 -25.10 -6.96 0.46
N GLN A 191 -25.50 -6.00 1.29
CA GLN A 191 -26.92 -5.83 1.63
C GLN A 191 -27.64 -4.92 0.62
N GLU A 192 -28.92 -5.21 0.36
CA GLU A 192 -29.81 -4.31 -0.37
C GLU A 192 -30.24 -3.17 0.56
N GLY A 193 -29.82 -1.94 0.23
CA GLY A 193 -30.17 -0.74 0.98
C GLY A 193 -30.30 0.46 0.04
N LYS A 194 -31.17 1.42 0.40
CA LYS A 194 -31.37 2.66 -0.37
C LYS A 194 -30.12 3.53 -0.29
N GLY A 195 -29.38 3.65 -1.40
CA GLY A 195 -28.24 4.57 -1.53
C GLY A 195 -26.86 3.99 -1.20
N ARG A 196 -26.54 2.78 -1.69
CA ARG A 196 -25.25 2.09 -1.48
C ARG A 196 -24.05 3.02 -1.72
N ARG A 197 -23.24 3.24 -0.67
CA ARG A 197 -21.93 3.88 -0.75
C ARG A 197 -20.85 2.84 -1.02
N ILE A 198 -19.70 3.27 -1.52
CA ILE A 198 -18.51 2.39 -1.63
C ILE A 198 -18.12 1.77 -0.27
N TYR A 199 -18.56 2.37 0.83
CA TYR A 199 -18.28 1.92 2.20
C TYR A 199 -19.15 0.76 2.70
N ASP A 200 -20.09 0.29 1.88
CA ASP A 200 -21.05 -0.76 2.28
C ASP A 200 -20.64 -2.18 1.81
N TYR A 201 -19.47 -2.32 1.19
CA TYR A 201 -18.95 -3.59 0.64
C TYR A 201 -17.77 -4.18 1.43
N SER A 202 -17.48 -5.47 1.33
CA SER A 202 -16.30 -6.05 1.98
C SER A 202 -15.03 -5.83 1.14
N ARG A 203 -14.59 -4.57 1.02
CA ARG A 203 -13.42 -4.14 0.23
C ARG A 203 -12.18 -4.92 0.66
N ALA A 204 -11.56 -5.66 -0.25
CA ALA A 204 -10.26 -6.28 -0.03
C ALA A 204 -9.17 -5.19 -0.04
N LEU A 205 -8.45 -5.04 1.07
CA LEU A 205 -7.55 -3.90 1.32
C LEU A 205 -6.09 -4.25 1.06
N CYS A 206 -5.70 -5.50 1.30
CA CYS A 206 -4.31 -5.96 1.20
C CYS A 206 -4.25 -7.49 1.11
N PHE A 207 -3.11 -7.99 0.63
CA PHE A 207 -2.75 -9.39 0.50
C PHE A 207 -1.34 -9.61 1.05
N ALA A 208 -1.05 -10.81 1.55
CA ALA A 208 0.31 -11.23 1.91
C ALA A 208 0.43 -12.75 1.88
N GLU A 209 1.56 -13.27 1.40
CA GLU A 209 1.93 -14.66 1.62
C GLU A 209 2.61 -14.81 2.99
N CYS A 210 2.19 -15.80 3.77
CA CYS A 210 2.77 -16.13 5.08
C CYS A 210 2.80 -17.65 5.24
N ASN A 211 3.97 -18.22 5.55
CA ASN A 211 4.19 -19.67 5.65
C ASN A 211 3.76 -20.44 4.38
N GLY A 212 3.88 -19.80 3.21
CA GLY A 212 3.46 -20.39 1.93
C GLY A 212 1.95 -20.49 1.73
N ASP A 213 1.13 -19.80 2.52
CA ASP A 213 -0.30 -19.60 2.28
C ASP A 213 -0.56 -18.12 1.93
N LEU A 214 -1.49 -17.85 1.01
CA LEU A 214 -1.94 -16.50 0.72
C LEU A 214 -3.03 -16.05 1.71
N TYR A 215 -2.89 -14.84 2.23
CA TYR A 215 -3.86 -14.18 3.08
C TYR A 215 -4.34 -12.88 2.47
N MET A 216 -5.55 -12.47 2.84
CA MET A 216 -6.09 -11.15 2.54
C MET A 216 -6.81 -10.59 3.76
N ALA A 217 -6.88 -9.25 3.85
CA ALA A 217 -7.76 -8.58 4.81
C ALA A 217 -8.81 -7.73 4.09
N ALA A 218 -10.07 -7.89 4.48
CA ALA A 218 -11.20 -7.15 3.93
C ALA A 218 -11.91 -6.39 5.03
N ARG A 219 -12.40 -5.19 4.68
CA ARG A 219 -13.18 -4.34 5.56
C ARG A 219 -14.40 -5.11 6.10
N ILE A 220 -14.69 -4.93 7.39
CA ILE A 220 -15.94 -5.42 7.99
C ILE A 220 -17.14 -4.69 7.38
N THR A 221 -18.04 -5.46 6.78
CA THR A 221 -19.35 -4.97 6.31
C THR A 221 -20.41 -5.33 7.35
N THR A 222 -21.34 -4.42 7.59
CA THR A 222 -22.40 -4.60 8.59
C THR A 222 -23.78 -4.63 7.96
N ASP A 223 -24.72 -5.28 8.62
CA ASP A 223 -26.15 -5.09 8.34
C ASP A 223 -26.67 -3.73 8.85
N GLU A 224 -27.96 -3.47 8.64
CA GLU A 224 -28.66 -2.26 9.10
C GLU A 224 -28.66 -2.09 10.63
N HIS A 225 -28.45 -3.17 11.38
CA HIS A 225 -28.33 -3.15 12.83
C HIS A 225 -26.88 -3.01 13.32
N GLY A 226 -25.92 -2.87 12.39
CA GLY A 226 -24.50 -2.74 12.70
C GLY A 226 -23.82 -4.08 13.06
N GLN A 227 -24.43 -5.22 12.77
CA GLN A 227 -23.82 -6.54 12.96
C GLN A 227 -22.91 -6.91 11.79
N PRO A 228 -21.69 -7.41 12.03
CA PRO A 228 -20.80 -7.88 10.96
C PRO A 228 -21.40 -9.03 10.12
N VAL A 229 -21.62 -8.80 8.83
CA VAL A 229 -22.06 -9.84 7.87
C VAL A 229 -20.85 -10.43 7.14
N ASP A 230 -19.95 -9.59 6.64
CA ASP A 230 -18.76 -10.01 5.89
C ASP A 230 -17.51 -9.23 6.33
N GLY A 231 -16.34 -9.67 5.87
CA GLY A 231 -15.04 -9.09 6.21
C GLY A 231 -14.34 -9.80 7.36
N GLY A 232 -13.05 -9.48 7.50
CA GLY A 232 -12.11 -10.17 8.36
C GLY A 232 -10.78 -10.43 7.66
N LEU A 233 -9.98 -11.31 8.26
CA LEU A 233 -8.79 -11.89 7.68
C LEU A 233 -9.13 -13.27 7.12
N TYR A 234 -8.74 -13.53 5.89
CA TYR A 234 -9.03 -14.75 5.17
C TYR A 234 -7.75 -15.40 4.69
N ARG A 235 -7.76 -16.73 4.61
CA ARG A 235 -6.71 -17.56 4.02
C ARG A 235 -7.24 -18.18 2.73
N HIS A 236 -6.43 -18.17 1.68
CA HIS A 236 -6.70 -18.87 0.43
C HIS A 236 -6.54 -20.38 0.63
N VAL A 237 -7.45 -21.16 0.07
CA VAL A 237 -7.38 -22.62 0.00
C VAL A 237 -7.09 -22.99 -1.44
N ASP A 238 -5.90 -23.54 -1.67
CA ASP A 238 -5.41 -23.94 -2.99
C ASP A 238 -6.19 -25.10 -3.60
N GLY A 239 -6.09 -25.23 -4.92
CA GLY A 239 -6.59 -26.37 -5.66
C GLY A 239 -7.43 -26.01 -6.88
N PRO A 240 -7.95 -27.03 -7.58
CA PRO A 240 -8.81 -26.84 -8.75
C PRO A 240 -10.16 -26.19 -8.41
N LYS A 241 -10.54 -26.19 -7.12
CA LYS A 241 -11.73 -25.52 -6.58
C LYS A 241 -11.28 -24.61 -5.41
N PRO A 242 -10.59 -23.51 -5.72
CA PRO A 242 -10.06 -22.62 -4.71
C PRO A 242 -11.17 -21.99 -3.89
N SER A 243 -10.87 -21.57 -2.66
CA SER A 243 -11.81 -20.83 -1.82
C SER A 243 -11.10 -19.94 -0.81
N TRP A 244 -11.84 -19.10 -0.11
CA TRP A 244 -11.32 -18.22 0.93
C TRP A 244 -11.97 -18.53 2.28
N GLU A 245 -11.17 -19.00 3.23
CA GLU A 245 -11.62 -19.32 4.58
C GLU A 245 -11.39 -18.11 5.49
N ARG A 246 -12.43 -17.64 6.19
CA ARG A 246 -12.28 -16.58 7.21
C ARG A 246 -11.61 -17.16 8.44
N VAL A 247 -10.39 -16.75 8.71
CA VAL A 247 -9.56 -17.24 9.83
C VAL A 247 -9.58 -16.33 11.06
N TYR A 248 -10.00 -15.08 10.90
CA TYR A 248 -10.20 -14.13 11.99
C TYR A 248 -11.23 -13.05 11.63
N ARG A 249 -11.97 -12.57 12.63
CA ARG A 249 -12.83 -11.37 12.54
C ARG A 249 -12.64 -10.55 13.80
N TRP A 250 -12.25 -9.29 13.64
CA TRP A 250 -12.09 -8.37 14.78
C TRP A 250 -13.42 -7.75 15.19
N ALA A 251 -13.49 -7.31 16.45
CA ALA A 251 -14.58 -6.51 16.96
C ALA A 251 -14.55 -5.11 16.33
N ILE A 252 -15.73 -4.55 16.07
CA ILE A 252 -15.88 -3.20 15.52
C ILE A 252 -16.59 -2.30 16.51
N ASP A 253 -16.28 -1.02 16.43
CA ASP A 253 -17.09 0.05 17.00
C ASP A 253 -18.09 0.50 15.93
N ARG A 254 -19.38 0.38 16.22
CA ARG A 254 -20.46 0.64 15.24
C ARG A 254 -20.52 2.10 14.81
N ASP A 255 -20.13 3.00 15.71
CA ASP A 255 -20.20 4.44 15.51
C ASP A 255 -18.95 4.99 14.80
N ILE A 256 -17.91 4.15 14.65
CA ILE A 256 -16.62 4.54 14.08
C ILE A 256 -16.32 3.70 12.84
N LEU A 257 -16.51 4.31 11.66
CA LEU A 257 -16.27 3.67 10.36
C LEU A 257 -14.86 3.07 10.25
N GLN A 258 -13.84 3.76 10.77
CA GLN A 258 -12.43 3.36 10.73
C GLN A 258 -12.16 2.05 11.50
N SER A 259 -12.99 1.70 12.50
CA SER A 259 -12.85 0.43 13.25
C SER A 259 -13.05 -0.80 12.36
N ARG A 260 -13.62 -0.62 11.17
CA ARG A 260 -13.89 -1.68 10.20
C ARG A 260 -12.69 -1.98 9.31
N PHE A 261 -11.59 -1.23 9.40
CA PHE A 261 -10.45 -1.32 8.48
C PHE A 261 -9.21 -1.91 9.14
N LEU A 262 -8.57 -2.82 8.40
CA LEU A 262 -7.21 -3.29 8.64
C LEU A 262 -6.36 -2.97 7.41
N ARG A 263 -5.22 -2.31 7.64
CA ARG A 263 -4.28 -1.83 6.64
C ARG A 263 -2.98 -2.62 6.71
N GLY A 264 -2.27 -2.64 5.59
CA GLY A 264 -0.90 -3.14 5.49
C GLY A 264 -0.72 -4.53 6.02
N LEU A 265 -1.02 -5.55 5.23
CA LEU A 265 -0.74 -6.94 5.58
C LEU A 265 0.64 -7.33 5.07
N THR A 266 1.51 -7.84 5.92
CA THR A 266 2.86 -8.28 5.53
C THR A 266 3.30 -9.45 6.41
N ALA A 267 3.99 -10.43 5.85
CA ALA A 267 4.61 -11.47 6.66
C ALA A 267 5.94 -11.00 7.27
N ALA A 268 6.14 -11.34 8.53
CA ALA A 268 7.39 -11.17 9.25
C ALA A 268 7.72 -12.46 10.00
N PRO A 269 8.99 -12.78 10.23
CA PRO A 269 9.37 -13.87 11.12
C PRO A 269 8.76 -13.69 12.53
N ASP A 270 8.45 -14.80 13.21
CA ASP A 270 7.93 -14.75 14.59
C ASP A 270 8.91 -13.99 15.50
N PRO A 271 8.51 -12.85 16.11
CA PRO A 271 9.39 -12.06 16.97
C PRO A 271 9.91 -12.80 18.20
N LYS A 272 9.30 -13.92 18.59
CA LYS A 272 9.75 -14.76 19.71
C LYS A 272 10.81 -15.80 19.31
N GLY A 273 11.25 -15.80 18.05
CA GLY A 273 12.31 -16.68 17.55
C GLY A 273 11.82 -18.02 16.98
N GLY A 274 10.51 -18.20 16.77
CA GLY A 274 9.96 -19.35 16.06
C GLY A 274 10.46 -19.47 14.62
N LEU A 275 10.38 -20.69 14.07
CA LEU A 275 10.77 -21.02 12.70
C LEU A 275 9.66 -20.73 11.66
N HIS A 276 8.58 -20.07 12.08
CA HIS A 276 7.46 -19.67 11.25
C HIS A 276 7.37 -18.15 11.11
N GLN A 277 6.49 -17.72 10.22
CA GLN A 277 6.11 -16.33 10.01
C GLN A 277 4.77 -16.02 10.70
N VAL A 278 4.62 -14.75 11.05
CA VAL A 278 3.39 -14.10 11.50
C VAL A 278 2.99 -13.03 10.49
N LEU A 279 1.71 -12.66 10.48
CA LEU A 279 1.20 -11.53 9.69
C LEU A 279 1.17 -10.28 10.57
N ILE A 280 1.81 -9.20 10.15
CA ILE A 280 1.72 -7.89 10.82
C ILE A 280 0.77 -6.97 10.05
N ALA A 281 -0.01 -6.18 10.79
CA ALA A 281 -0.97 -5.24 10.22
C ALA A 281 -1.35 -4.08 11.15
N ASN A 282 -2.00 -3.05 10.59
CA ASN A 282 -2.51 -1.91 11.34
C ASN A 282 -4.04 -1.84 11.35
N PHE A 283 -4.65 -1.70 12.52
CA PHE A 283 -6.03 -1.24 12.64
C PHE A 283 -6.08 0.30 12.59
N GLU A 284 -6.86 0.87 11.66
CA GLU A 284 -7.01 2.34 11.57
C GLU A 284 -7.61 2.94 12.84
N TYR A 285 -8.48 2.19 13.50
CA TYR A 285 -9.01 2.52 14.81
C TYR A 285 -8.94 1.29 15.71
N PRO A 286 -8.41 1.41 16.95
CA PRO A 286 -8.00 2.66 17.60
C PRO A 286 -6.60 3.17 17.22
N GLY A 287 -5.92 2.55 16.24
CA GLY A 287 -4.56 2.92 15.82
C GLY A 287 -3.50 1.96 16.37
N LEU A 288 -3.74 0.66 16.20
CA LEU A 288 -2.91 -0.41 16.76
C LEU A 288 -2.16 -1.14 15.65
N ILE A 289 -0.91 -1.50 15.91
CA ILE A 289 -0.23 -2.54 15.13
C ILE A 289 -0.45 -3.86 15.86
N VAL A 290 -0.86 -4.87 15.11
CA VAL A 290 -1.15 -6.21 15.59
C VAL A 290 -0.40 -7.24 14.77
N ARG A 291 -0.18 -8.39 15.39
CA ARG A 291 0.32 -9.59 14.73
C ARG A 291 -0.69 -10.71 14.82
N PHE A 292 -0.86 -11.45 13.73
CA PHE A 292 -1.61 -12.70 13.68
C PHE A 292 -0.64 -13.85 13.51
N ASP A 293 -0.74 -14.85 14.38
CA ASP A 293 0.04 -16.08 14.28
C ASP A 293 -0.84 -17.20 13.71
N PRO A 294 -0.64 -17.60 12.43
CA PRO A 294 -1.45 -18.65 11.82
C PRO A 294 -1.24 -20.04 12.43
N THR A 295 -0.15 -20.25 13.16
CA THR A 295 0.19 -21.55 13.79
C THR A 295 -0.48 -21.73 15.15
N GLN A 296 -1.03 -20.65 15.72
CA GLN A 296 -1.69 -20.66 17.02
C GLN A 296 -3.18 -20.38 16.87
N LYS A 297 -3.98 -21.04 17.71
CA LYS A 297 -5.41 -20.78 17.84
C LYS A 297 -5.69 -20.05 19.14
N GLY A 298 -6.57 -19.06 19.10
CA GLY A 298 -7.18 -18.48 20.29
C GLY A 298 -8.37 -19.31 20.76
N ASP A 299 -8.98 -18.90 21.88
CA ASP A 299 -10.08 -19.62 22.53
C ASP A 299 -11.31 -19.81 21.62
N SER A 300 -11.50 -18.92 20.64
CA SER A 300 -12.58 -19.00 19.65
C SER A 300 -12.28 -19.95 18.47
N GLY A 301 -11.13 -20.60 18.43
CA GLY A 301 -10.65 -21.40 17.29
C GLY A 301 -10.16 -20.57 16.09
N SER A 302 -10.26 -19.24 16.15
CA SER A 302 -9.64 -18.32 15.19
C SER A 302 -8.12 -18.28 15.38
N ILE A 303 -7.38 -17.81 14.37
CA ILE A 303 -5.93 -17.61 14.54
C ILE A 303 -5.67 -16.60 15.65
N ARG A 304 -4.57 -16.79 16.39
CA ARG A 304 -4.23 -15.91 17.52
C ARG A 304 -3.82 -14.54 17.01
N MET A 305 -4.39 -13.49 17.61
CA MET A 305 -4.00 -12.10 17.37
C MET A 305 -3.41 -11.52 18.65
N GLU A 306 -2.31 -10.80 18.54
CA GLU A 306 -1.68 -10.07 19.64
C GLU A 306 -1.42 -8.62 19.22
N GLN A 307 -1.67 -7.68 20.12
CA GLN A 307 -1.23 -6.30 19.94
C GLN A 307 0.29 -6.24 20.04
N GLU A 308 0.92 -5.55 19.10
CA GLU A 308 2.37 -5.32 19.08
C GLU A 308 2.71 -3.87 19.45
N LEU A 309 1.91 -2.89 18.98
CA LEU A 309 2.13 -1.48 19.27
C LEU A 309 0.80 -0.71 19.37
N ASP A 310 0.69 0.20 20.35
CA ASP A 310 -0.25 1.32 20.28
C ASP A 310 0.49 2.53 19.71
N ILE A 311 0.14 2.95 18.50
CA ILE A 311 0.85 4.01 17.78
C ILE A 311 0.72 5.35 18.52
N LYS A 312 -0.44 5.63 19.11
CA LYS A 312 -0.69 6.92 19.77
C LYS A 312 0.14 7.03 21.03
N GLU A 313 0.16 5.98 21.82
CA GLU A 313 0.93 5.95 23.06
C GLU A 313 2.44 5.93 22.78
N PHE A 314 2.89 5.16 21.79
CA PHE A 314 4.28 5.17 21.34
C PHE A 314 4.76 6.59 21.00
N PHE A 315 4.01 7.34 20.19
CA PHE A 315 4.39 8.71 19.85
C PHE A 315 4.17 9.72 20.98
N ASN A 316 3.25 9.47 21.91
CA ASN A 316 3.15 10.27 23.14
C ASN A 316 4.44 10.19 23.96
N GLN A 317 4.98 8.99 24.13
CA GLN A 317 6.23 8.77 24.84
C GLN A 317 7.41 9.36 24.05
N ALA A 318 7.50 9.06 22.76
CA ALA A 318 8.59 9.51 21.89
C ALA A 318 8.72 11.05 21.81
N TRP A 319 7.63 11.79 21.99
CA TRP A 319 7.63 13.26 21.93
C TRP A 319 7.47 13.94 23.29
N GLY A 320 7.52 13.19 24.40
CA GLY A 320 7.40 13.76 25.74
C GLY A 320 6.03 14.39 26.01
N THR A 321 4.97 13.85 25.41
CA THR A 321 3.57 14.28 25.62
C THR A 321 2.71 13.14 26.16
N PRO A 322 3.06 12.52 27.31
CA PRO A 322 2.30 11.40 27.87
C PRO A 322 0.85 11.81 28.16
N GLY A 323 -0.10 10.91 27.86
CA GLY A 323 -1.53 11.15 28.07
C GLY A 323 -2.20 12.11 27.06
N ALA A 324 -1.45 12.65 26.07
CA ALA A 324 -2.05 13.50 25.05
C ALA A 324 -3.06 12.72 24.20
N ARG A 325 -4.27 13.28 24.05
CA ARG A 325 -5.31 12.70 23.21
C ARG A 325 -5.02 12.97 21.73
N ARG A 326 -4.67 11.93 20.99
CA ARG A 326 -4.48 11.99 19.52
C ARG A 326 -5.75 11.59 18.78
N ARG A 327 -6.18 12.42 17.82
CA ARG A 327 -7.43 12.20 17.06
C ARG A 327 -7.37 10.95 16.17
N GLY A 328 -6.25 10.69 15.51
CA GLY A 328 -6.07 9.54 14.63
C GLY A 328 -4.61 9.07 14.61
N ALA A 329 -4.42 7.77 14.36
CA ALA A 329 -3.13 7.18 14.10
C ALA A 329 -3.31 6.02 13.10
N ILE A 330 -2.75 6.16 11.91
CA ILE A 330 -2.79 5.15 10.86
C ILE A 330 -1.35 4.83 10.48
N ALA A 331 -1.03 3.56 10.30
CA ALA A 331 0.26 3.14 9.77
C ALA A 331 0.06 2.09 8.68
N ALA A 332 1.13 1.82 7.93
CA ALA A 332 1.15 0.76 6.92
C ALA A 332 -0.07 0.83 5.98
N TYR A 333 -0.38 2.02 5.43
CA TYR A 333 -1.51 2.21 4.52
C TYR A 333 -1.62 1.12 3.44
N ASN A 334 -0.45 0.71 2.93
CA ASN A 334 -0.30 -0.30 1.91
C ASN A 334 0.42 -1.56 2.41
N ARG A 335 1.58 -1.41 3.07
CA ARG A 335 2.40 -2.55 3.55
C ARG A 335 3.44 -2.12 4.60
N PHE A 336 4.07 -3.11 5.21
CA PHE A 336 5.41 -2.98 5.77
C PHE A 336 6.42 -3.41 4.70
N LEU A 337 7.41 -2.56 4.41
CA LEU A 337 8.46 -2.87 3.45
C LEU A 337 9.60 -3.61 4.19
N PRO A 338 9.84 -4.91 3.92
CA PRO A 338 11.03 -5.58 4.43
C PRO A 338 12.28 -4.97 3.78
N VAL A 339 13.27 -4.63 4.59
CA VAL A 339 14.58 -4.12 4.19
C VAL A 339 15.66 -4.78 5.04
N ALA A 340 16.92 -4.65 4.63
CA ALA A 340 18.05 -4.97 5.48
C ALA A 340 18.61 -3.66 6.08
N ASP A 341 18.93 -3.67 7.36
CA ASP A 341 19.74 -2.62 7.96
C ASP A 341 21.11 -2.59 7.25
N PRO A 342 21.52 -1.49 6.61
CA PRO A 342 22.80 -1.42 5.91
C PRO A 342 23.98 -1.58 6.87
N ALA A 343 23.82 -1.26 8.16
CA ALA A 343 24.90 -1.32 9.14
C ALA A 343 25.14 -2.73 9.68
N SER A 344 24.07 -3.46 10.01
CA SER A 344 24.16 -4.79 10.62
C SER A 344 23.83 -5.95 9.66
N GLY A 345 23.09 -5.68 8.58
CA GLY A 345 22.49 -6.69 7.72
C GLY A 345 21.21 -7.31 8.30
N GLU A 346 20.81 -6.95 9.51
CA GLU A 346 19.61 -7.48 10.16
C GLU A 346 18.33 -7.04 9.43
N PRO A 347 17.29 -7.88 9.39
CA PRO A 347 16.05 -7.52 8.72
C PRO A 347 15.26 -6.50 9.53
N LEU A 348 14.78 -5.46 8.84
CA LEU A 348 13.89 -4.42 9.34
C LEU A 348 12.62 -4.37 8.49
N TRP A 349 11.56 -3.79 9.04
CA TRP A 349 10.31 -3.53 8.32
C TRP A 349 9.92 -2.06 8.46
N LEU A 350 9.99 -1.32 7.36
CA LEU A 350 9.62 0.09 7.32
C LEU A 350 8.14 0.24 6.99
N CYS A 351 7.41 1.09 7.70
CA CYS A 351 6.07 1.45 7.26
C CYS A 351 5.78 2.93 7.49
N GLY A 352 5.09 3.55 6.54
CA GLY A 352 4.65 4.93 6.69
C GLY A 352 3.63 5.07 7.82
N ALA A 353 3.62 6.22 8.49
CA ALA A 353 2.68 6.54 9.56
C ALA A 353 2.06 7.93 9.37
N TRP A 354 0.78 8.03 9.70
CA TRP A 354 0.08 9.26 9.98
C TRP A 354 -0.14 9.38 11.48
N VAL A 355 0.56 10.33 12.08
CA VAL A 355 0.34 10.80 13.44
C VAL A 355 0.59 12.31 13.46
N GLU A 356 -0.31 13.07 14.10
CA GLU A 356 -0.13 14.52 14.17
C GLU A 356 0.90 14.87 15.26
N ARG A 357 2.01 15.46 14.82
CA ARG A 357 3.08 15.92 15.70
C ARG A 357 2.69 17.22 16.41
N PRO A 358 3.06 17.42 17.70
CA PRO A 358 2.92 18.71 18.36
C PRO A 358 3.54 19.84 17.53
N GLY A 359 2.80 20.94 17.36
CA GLY A 359 3.21 22.10 16.55
C GLY A 359 2.84 22.03 15.07
N SER A 360 2.35 20.89 14.56
CA SER A 360 1.73 20.81 13.22
C SER A 360 0.49 21.74 13.15
N PRO A 361 0.22 22.44 12.04
CA PRO A 361 0.84 22.32 10.70
C PRO A 361 1.94 23.35 10.41
N ASN A 362 2.76 23.74 11.39
CA ASN A 362 3.84 24.70 11.18
C ASN A 362 5.23 24.05 11.19
N PRO A 363 6.20 24.56 10.41
CA PRO A 363 7.60 24.16 10.49
C PRO A 363 8.20 24.28 11.89
N PRO A 364 9.15 23.41 12.25
CA PRO A 364 9.62 22.24 11.50
C PRO A 364 8.77 20.98 11.76
N ASN A 365 7.53 21.13 12.26
CA ASN A 365 6.73 20.04 12.84
C ASN A 365 5.64 19.51 11.89
N ASN A 366 5.69 19.90 10.62
CA ASN A 366 4.66 19.64 9.61
C ASN A 366 5.07 18.63 8.52
N GLY A 367 6.17 17.90 8.72
CA GLY A 367 6.51 16.67 7.98
C GLY A 367 5.62 15.46 8.32
N SER A 368 6.05 14.29 7.84
CA SER A 368 5.40 12.98 8.09
C SER A 368 6.30 12.08 8.95
N CYS A 369 5.76 10.95 9.42
CA CYS A 369 6.54 9.95 10.15
C CYS A 369 6.54 8.60 9.41
N TYR A 370 7.50 7.76 9.75
CA TYR A 370 7.49 6.33 9.46
C TYR A 370 7.95 5.56 10.71
N LEU A 371 7.54 4.31 10.81
CA LEU A 371 7.95 3.37 11.85
C LEU A 371 8.98 2.39 11.29
N ILE A 372 9.88 1.94 12.16
CA ILE A 372 10.89 0.91 11.88
C ILE A 372 10.62 -0.22 12.85
N ARG A 373 10.10 -1.34 12.34
CA ARG A 373 9.93 -2.56 13.14
C ARG A 373 11.17 -3.42 13.01
N HIS A 374 11.70 -3.86 14.15
CA HIS A 374 12.84 -4.75 14.24
C HIS A 374 12.41 -6.23 14.30
N ARG A 375 13.37 -7.13 14.14
CA ARG A 375 13.15 -8.58 14.09
C ARG A 375 12.41 -9.14 15.31
N ASP A 376 12.70 -8.64 16.49
CA ASP A 376 12.13 -9.03 17.79
C ASP A 376 10.78 -8.32 18.10
N GLY A 377 10.29 -7.47 17.20
CA GLY A 377 9.02 -6.74 17.34
C GLY A 377 9.11 -5.43 18.11
N HIS A 378 10.30 -4.93 18.47
CA HIS A 378 10.41 -3.54 18.95
C HIS A 378 10.32 -2.53 17.79
N TYR A 379 9.99 -1.29 18.12
CA TYR A 379 9.77 -0.22 17.15
C TYR A 379 10.63 1.00 17.45
N ASP A 380 11.22 1.54 16.39
CA ASP A 380 11.72 2.90 16.30
C ASP A 380 10.87 3.72 15.32
N TRP A 381 11.22 4.99 15.15
CA TRP A 381 10.57 5.87 14.18
C TRP A 381 11.58 6.82 13.53
N GLY A 382 11.18 7.37 12.39
CA GLY A 382 11.91 8.46 11.75
C GLY A 382 10.99 9.54 11.21
N TYR A 383 11.59 10.71 10.97
CA TYR A 383 10.88 11.91 10.53
C TYR A 383 11.18 12.22 9.07
N ILE A 384 10.13 12.34 8.27
CA ILE A 384 10.19 12.66 6.84
C ILE A 384 10.05 14.18 6.72
N TYR A 385 11.18 14.84 6.53
CA TYR A 385 11.25 16.29 6.39
C TYR A 385 12.54 16.71 5.68
N ASP A 386 12.42 17.59 4.69
CA ASP A 386 13.57 18.25 4.06
C ASP A 386 13.72 19.62 4.73
N PHE A 387 14.85 19.82 5.42
CA PHE A 387 15.13 21.07 6.13
C PHE A 387 15.57 22.20 5.19
N GLU A 388 16.09 21.87 4.01
CA GLU A 388 16.48 22.84 2.98
C GLU A 388 15.25 23.30 2.16
N HIS A 389 14.23 22.44 2.05
CA HIS A 389 12.94 22.77 1.44
C HIS A 389 11.78 22.53 2.42
N PRO A 390 11.66 23.38 3.47
CA PRO A 390 10.64 23.19 4.48
C PRO A 390 9.24 23.36 3.92
N VAL A 391 8.33 22.49 4.35
CA VAL A 391 6.90 22.60 4.03
C VAL A 391 6.37 23.92 4.60
N ALA A 392 5.72 24.77 3.78
CA ALA A 392 5.24 26.07 4.24
C ALA A 392 4.30 25.98 5.46
N ALA A 393 4.30 27.02 6.30
CA ALA A 393 3.39 27.14 7.45
C ALA A 393 1.92 27.00 7.02
N GLY A 394 1.13 26.27 7.80
CA GLY A 394 -0.26 25.93 7.47
C GLY A 394 -0.42 24.70 6.57
N ARG A 395 0.66 24.20 5.93
CA ARG A 395 0.66 22.96 5.13
C ARG A 395 1.34 21.82 5.89
N LYS A 396 1.06 20.56 5.53
CA LYS A 396 1.66 19.38 6.17
C LYS A 396 1.72 18.15 5.26
N LEU A 397 2.74 17.30 5.44
CA LEU A 397 2.89 15.99 4.76
C LEU A 397 2.03 14.94 5.47
N THR A 398 0.71 15.05 5.40
CA THR A 398 -0.17 14.17 6.18
C THR A 398 -0.08 12.73 5.71
N GLY A 399 0.52 11.83 6.49
CA GLY A 399 0.51 10.39 6.23
C GLY A 399 1.42 9.93 5.09
N CYS A 400 2.37 9.07 5.43
CA CYS A 400 3.17 8.33 4.45
C CYS A 400 2.41 7.08 4.03
N ARG A 401 2.03 7.00 2.74
CA ARG A 401 1.21 5.90 2.21
C ARG A 401 2.05 4.70 1.78
N ASP A 402 3.21 4.96 1.19
CA ASP A 402 4.08 3.90 0.68
C ASP A 402 5.57 4.25 0.77
N ILE A 403 6.40 3.21 0.77
CA ILE A 403 7.85 3.27 0.78
C ILE A 403 8.35 2.24 -0.23
N GLU A 404 9.23 2.64 -1.13
CA GLU A 404 9.80 1.77 -2.17
C GLU A 404 11.32 1.90 -2.21
N PRO A 405 12.09 0.79 -2.27
CA PRO A 405 13.52 0.84 -2.51
C PRO A 405 13.82 1.49 -3.86
N SER A 406 14.95 2.21 -3.95
CA SER A 406 15.38 2.76 -5.23
C SER A 406 15.62 1.66 -6.27
N PRO A 407 15.02 1.74 -7.47
CA PRO A 407 15.28 0.82 -8.56
C PRO A 407 16.55 1.18 -9.36
N PHE A 408 17.23 2.28 -9.02
CA PHE A 408 18.32 2.82 -9.82
C PHE A 408 19.67 2.14 -9.53
N PRO A 409 20.50 1.86 -10.54
CA PRO A 409 21.82 1.26 -10.34
C PRO A 409 22.68 2.05 -9.34
N GLY A 410 23.31 1.35 -8.39
CA GLY A 410 24.19 1.94 -7.38
C GLY A 410 23.50 2.39 -6.09
N GLU A 411 22.17 2.42 -6.06
CA GLU A 411 21.37 2.87 -4.90
C GLU A 411 20.78 1.71 -4.07
N GLN A 412 20.98 0.46 -4.50
CA GLN A 412 20.40 -0.74 -3.89
C GLN A 412 20.70 -0.85 -2.40
N GLY A 413 19.66 -1.10 -1.60
CA GLY A 413 19.76 -1.26 -0.15
C GLY A 413 20.01 0.02 0.65
N ARG A 414 20.30 1.15 -0.02
CA ARG A 414 20.69 2.41 0.63
C ARG A 414 19.67 3.53 0.47
N VAL A 415 19.01 3.60 -0.69
CA VAL A 415 18.08 4.69 -1.01
C VAL A 415 16.66 4.17 -1.10
N TYR A 416 15.74 4.96 -0.54
CA TYR A 416 14.32 4.65 -0.51
C TYR A 416 13.53 5.90 -0.87
N TYR A 417 12.40 5.70 -1.54
CA TYR A 417 11.45 6.76 -1.87
C TYR A 417 10.21 6.59 -1.00
N PHE A 418 9.74 7.71 -0.43
CA PHE A 418 8.59 7.77 0.45
C PHE A 418 7.54 8.65 -0.22
N CYS A 419 6.30 8.19 -0.28
CA CYS A 419 5.22 8.99 -0.85
C CYS A 419 4.00 9.05 0.06
N GLY A 420 3.15 10.04 -0.18
CA GLY A 420 1.89 10.09 0.53
C GLY A 420 1.05 11.32 0.28
N TYR A 421 0.45 11.74 1.39
CA TYR A 421 -0.71 12.59 1.54
C TYR A 421 -2.01 11.80 1.70
N ASP A 422 -2.69 12.04 2.81
CA ASP A 422 -4.07 11.67 3.09
C ASP A 422 -4.85 12.93 3.45
N GLY A 423 -5.81 13.30 2.60
CA GLY A 423 -6.60 14.51 2.79
C GLY A 423 -7.68 14.40 3.86
N GLY A 424 -7.92 13.21 4.45
CA GLY A 424 -8.96 13.02 5.47
C GLY A 424 -10.36 13.44 5.01
N ALA A 425 -10.64 13.31 3.70
CA ALA A 425 -11.82 13.83 3.00
C ALA A 425 -11.98 15.36 2.95
N GLY A 426 -10.97 16.13 3.38
CA GLY A 426 -10.92 17.58 3.24
C GLY A 426 -10.52 18.04 1.83
N PRO A 427 -10.70 19.34 1.52
CA PRO A 427 -10.23 19.91 0.27
C PRO A 427 -8.71 19.80 0.16
N SER A 428 -8.23 19.47 -1.03
CA SER A 428 -6.81 19.31 -1.31
C SER A 428 -6.49 19.83 -2.69
N HIS A 429 -5.25 20.25 -2.92
CA HIS A 429 -4.76 20.61 -4.25
C HIS A 429 -3.24 20.66 -4.24
N ASN A 430 -2.60 19.98 -5.20
CA ASN A 430 -1.13 19.86 -5.29
C ASN A 430 -0.48 19.54 -3.94
N THR A 431 -1.02 18.53 -3.26
CA THR A 431 -0.61 18.07 -1.93
C THR A 431 0.13 16.73 -1.96
N ALA A 432 0.09 16.01 -3.08
CA ALA A 432 0.87 14.79 -3.26
C ALA A 432 2.36 15.09 -3.06
N TRP A 433 3.09 14.20 -2.40
CA TRP A 433 4.51 14.39 -2.15
C TRP A 433 5.28 13.09 -2.32
N ILE A 434 6.53 13.22 -2.75
CA ILE A 434 7.53 12.14 -2.79
C ILE A 434 8.85 12.71 -2.28
N TYR A 435 9.46 12.00 -1.34
CA TYR A 435 10.79 12.31 -0.78
C TYR A 435 11.74 11.16 -1.08
N ARG A 436 12.97 11.49 -1.48
CA ARG A 436 14.09 10.56 -1.52
C ARG A 436 14.75 10.56 -0.15
N ALA A 437 15.11 9.39 0.35
CA ALA A 437 15.86 9.23 1.59
C ALA A 437 17.06 8.33 1.38
N GLU A 438 18.19 8.72 1.96
CA GLU A 438 19.41 7.92 1.97
C GLU A 438 19.70 7.43 3.39
N MET A 439 19.95 6.13 3.53
CA MET A 439 20.45 5.57 4.77
C MET A 439 21.92 5.97 4.94
N PRO A 440 22.33 6.44 6.14
CA PRO A 440 23.72 6.76 6.39
C PRO A 440 24.59 5.51 6.20
N GLU A 441 25.81 5.70 5.68
CA GLU A 441 26.77 4.60 5.59
C GLU A 441 27.07 4.01 6.97
N PRO A 442 27.32 2.70 7.06
CA PRO A 442 27.78 2.10 8.30
C PRO A 442 29.05 2.82 8.75
N LEU A 443 29.11 3.22 10.02
CA LEU A 443 30.37 3.66 10.61
C LEU A 443 31.35 2.48 10.55
N THR A 444 32.33 2.57 9.65
CA THR A 444 33.47 1.65 9.61
C THR A 444 34.18 1.66 10.97
N LYS A 445 34.82 0.54 11.36
CA LYS A 445 35.51 0.43 12.66
C LYS A 445 36.48 1.60 12.91
N ASP A 446 37.15 2.11 11.88
CA ASP A 446 38.05 3.28 11.95
C ASP A 446 37.39 4.59 12.40
N ASN A 447 36.09 4.77 12.14
CA ASN A 447 35.34 5.96 12.55
C ASN A 447 34.75 5.85 13.97
N ARG A 448 34.76 4.66 14.59
CA ARG A 448 34.34 4.50 16.00
C ARG A 448 35.43 4.96 16.96
N GLU A 449 36.70 4.75 16.62
CA GLU A 449 37.83 5.14 17.48
C GLU A 449 38.12 6.65 17.45
N ARG A 450 37.66 7.39 16.43
CA ARG A 450 37.83 8.85 16.33
C ARG A 450 36.75 9.69 17.03
N LYS A 451 35.75 9.05 17.66
CA LYS A 451 34.65 9.73 18.36
C LYS A 451 34.45 9.23 19.79
N THR A 452 35.55 9.06 20.52
CA THR A 452 35.53 9.00 21.99
C THR A 452 36.43 10.14 22.47
N PRO A 453 35.96 11.06 23.35
CA PRO A 453 36.81 12.09 23.94
C PRO A 453 37.99 11.51 24.71
#